data_AF-A0A0G0RSD8-F1
#
_entry.id   AF-A0A0G0RSD8-F1
#
_cell.length_a   1.000
_cell.length_b   1.000
_cell.length_c   1.000
_cell.angle_alpha   90.00
_cell.angle_beta   90.00
_cell.angle_gamma   90.00
#
_symmetry.space_group_name_H-M   'P 1'
#
loop_
_entity.id
_entity.type
_entity.pdbx_description
1 polymer ?
#
loop_
_entity_poly.entity_id
_entity_poly.type
_entity_poly.pdbx_seq_one_letter_code
_entity_poly.pdbx_strand_id
1 'polypeptide(L)'
;MFHAGCRICISDEKEAIEARLSQKVQYRTVALEFMNAFDCDLHLLEQSIGNHAKKHLPKELTKEEQVLLERVRKDEISIDEIQRFVRAKAVENMLMNPHRLKLNDVFRMENLLLRKEKMKQKRGWDYETLFSKIK
;
A
#
# COMPACT_ATOMS: atom_id res chain seq x y z
N MET A 1 1.38 4.37 12.58
CA MET A 1 0.57 3.30 13.21
C MET A 1 1.45 2.59 14.22
N PHE A 2 1.02 2.51 15.48
CA PHE A 2 1.69 1.73 16.53
C PHE A 2 1.35 0.24 16.32
N HIS A 3 2.33 -0.58 15.97
CA HIS A 3 2.14 -2.02 15.82
C HIS A 3 2.68 -2.74 17.05
N ALA A 4 1.80 -3.04 17.99
CA ALA A 4 2.12 -3.63 19.30
C ALA A 4 2.91 -4.97 19.23
N GLY A 5 2.94 -5.63 18.07
CA GLY A 5 3.70 -6.88 17.86
C GLY A 5 5.13 -6.69 17.32
N CYS A 6 5.57 -5.48 16.97
CA CYS A 6 6.91 -5.24 16.44
C CYS A 6 7.81 -4.63 17.52
N ARG A 7 8.91 -5.34 17.86
CA ARG A 7 9.89 -4.91 18.86
C ARG A 7 10.47 -3.52 18.58
N ILE A 8 10.70 -3.20 17.30
CA ILE A 8 11.23 -1.90 16.88
C ILE A 8 10.17 -0.79 17.01
N CYS A 9 8.90 -1.08 16.71
CA CYS A 9 7.82 -0.10 16.84
C CYS A 9 7.55 0.32 18.30
N ILE A 10 7.84 -0.55 19.26
CA ILE A 10 7.59 -0.32 20.69
C ILE A 10 8.84 0.12 21.45
N SER A 11 10.01 0.13 20.81
CA SER A 11 11.26 0.57 21.43
C SER A 11 11.46 2.06 21.29
N ASP A 12 12.13 2.67 22.27
CA ASP A 12 12.56 4.07 22.21
C ASP A 12 13.58 4.32 21.08
N GLU A 13 14.30 3.28 20.65
CA GLU A 13 15.30 3.33 19.57
C GLU A 13 14.70 3.37 18.15
N LYS A 14 13.37 3.38 18.02
CA LYS A 14 12.68 3.28 16.73
C LYS A 14 13.22 4.29 15.71
N GLU A 15 13.24 5.57 16.08
CA GLU A 15 13.59 6.66 15.16
C GLU A 15 15.07 6.56 14.74
N ALA A 16 15.95 6.21 15.67
CA ALA A 16 17.37 6.02 15.40
C ALA A 16 17.60 4.83 14.45
N ILE A 17 16.91 3.71 14.67
CA ILE A 17 16.97 2.53 13.80
C ILE A 17 16.44 2.87 12.39
N GLU A 18 15.30 3.55 12.29
CA GLU A 18 14.74 3.99 11.00
C GLU A 18 15.68 4.94 10.24
N ALA A 19 16.38 5.83 10.95
CA ALA A 19 17.38 6.70 10.36
C ALA A 19 18.54 5.91 9.73
N ARG A 20 19.08 4.89 10.41
CA ARG A 20 20.13 4.02 9.85
C ARG A 20 19.64 3.20 8.66
N LEU A 21 18.40 2.71 8.73
CA LEU A 21 17.78 1.98 7.62
C LEU A 21 17.57 2.86 6.38
N SER A 22 17.21 4.13 6.55
CA SER A 22 17.08 5.07 5.42
C SER A 22 18.42 5.35 4.71
N GLN A 23 19.53 5.28 5.47
CA GLN A 23 20.89 5.32 4.93
C GLN A 23 21.33 4.01 4.25
N LYS A 24 20.43 3.03 4.12
CA LYS A 24 20.69 1.70 3.53
C LYS A 24 21.79 0.90 4.26
N VAL A 25 21.96 1.15 5.56
CA VAL A 25 22.88 0.38 6.40
C VAL A 25 22.37 -1.07 6.52
N GLN A 26 23.29 -2.04 6.52
CA GLN A 26 22.95 -3.46 6.63
C GLN A 26 22.29 -3.77 7.98
N TYR A 27 21.27 -4.63 7.99
CA TYR A 27 20.49 -4.94 9.20
C TYR A 27 21.36 -5.46 10.34
N ARG A 28 22.37 -6.28 10.03
CA ARG A 28 23.32 -6.78 11.03
C ARG A 28 24.12 -5.67 11.69
N THR A 29 24.55 -4.67 10.93
CA THR A 29 25.27 -3.51 11.46
C THR A 29 24.37 -2.68 12.37
N VAL A 30 23.13 -2.42 11.95
CA VAL A 30 22.16 -1.74 12.81
C VAL A 30 21.89 -2.56 14.08
N ALA A 31 21.71 -3.87 13.98
CA ALA A 31 21.49 -4.73 15.14
C ALA A 31 22.65 -4.69 16.14
N LEU A 32 23.90 -4.63 15.66
CA LEU A 32 25.08 -4.48 16.53
C LEU A 32 25.09 -3.16 17.29
N GLU A 33 24.70 -2.05 16.63
CA GLU A 33 24.66 -0.72 17.24
C GLU A 33 23.65 -0.62 18.38
N PHE A 34 22.49 -1.27 18.22
CA PHE A 34 21.39 -1.20 19.19
C PHE A 34 21.28 -2.44 20.07
N MET A 35 22.26 -3.35 20.05
CA MET A 35 22.15 -4.65 20.75
C MET A 35 21.84 -4.50 22.24
N ASN A 36 22.45 -3.51 22.89
CA ASN A 36 22.28 -3.28 24.33
C ASN A 36 20.92 -2.70 24.71
N ALA A 37 20.15 -2.21 23.74
CA ALA A 37 18.81 -1.65 23.97
C ALA A 37 17.70 -2.72 23.92
N PHE A 38 18.02 -3.96 23.52
CA PHE A 38 17.04 -5.03 23.36
C PHE A 38 17.45 -6.29 24.13
N ASP A 39 16.51 -6.85 24.88
CA ASP A 39 16.67 -8.15 25.55
C ASP A 39 16.41 -9.31 24.57
N CYS A 40 17.35 -9.52 23.64
CA CYS A 40 17.36 -10.67 22.74
C CYS A 40 18.77 -10.92 22.20
N ASP A 41 18.96 -11.99 21.41
CA ASP A 41 20.21 -12.17 20.68
C ASP A 41 20.29 -11.32 19.39
N LEU A 42 21.51 -11.20 18.87
CA LEU A 42 21.82 -10.41 17.68
C LEU A 42 21.04 -10.87 16.44
N HIS A 43 20.85 -12.18 16.27
CA HIS A 43 20.19 -12.71 15.10
C HIS A 43 18.68 -12.41 15.14
N LEU A 44 18.04 -12.53 16.31
CA LEU A 44 16.65 -12.13 16.49
C LEU A 44 16.44 -10.63 16.30
N LEU A 45 17.38 -9.80 16.76
CA LEU A 45 17.33 -8.36 16.54
C LEU A 45 17.47 -8.01 15.05
N GLU A 46 18.43 -8.62 14.36
CA GLU A 46 18.63 -8.48 12.91
C GLU A 46 17.35 -8.85 12.13
N GLN A 47 16.72 -9.98 12.46
CA GLN A 47 15.45 -10.39 11.86
C GLN A 47 14.32 -9.40 12.14
N SER A 48 14.24 -8.88 13.37
CA SER A 48 13.23 -7.93 13.80
C SER A 48 13.36 -6.61 13.03
N ILE A 49 14.58 -6.10 12.87
CA ILE A 49 14.91 -4.93 12.06
C ILE A 49 14.54 -5.16 10.60
N GLY A 50 14.92 -6.30 10.02
CA GLY A 50 14.59 -6.63 8.63
C GLY A 50 13.08 -6.75 8.38
N ASN A 51 12.33 -7.29 9.34
CA ASN A 51 10.87 -7.36 9.27
C ASN A 51 10.23 -5.98 9.40
N HIS A 52 10.74 -5.14 10.30
CA HIS A 52 10.31 -3.75 10.45
C HIS A 52 10.50 -2.97 9.16
N ALA A 53 11.69 -3.04 8.57
CA ALA A 53 12.01 -2.36 7.32
C ALA A 53 11.08 -2.76 6.16
N LYS A 54 10.68 -4.03 6.09
CA LYS A 54 9.81 -4.54 5.01
C LYS A 54 8.33 -4.19 5.20
N LYS A 55 7.87 -4.14 6.45
CA LYS A 55 6.43 -4.06 6.77
C LYS A 55 5.98 -2.68 7.24
N HIS A 56 6.86 -1.90 7.84
CA HIS A 56 6.50 -0.71 8.60
C HIS A 56 7.18 0.56 8.09
N LEU A 57 8.37 0.44 7.48
CA LEU A 57 8.94 1.60 6.79
C LEU A 57 8.09 1.96 5.57
N PRO A 58 7.73 3.24 5.41
CA PRO A 58 7.14 3.73 4.17
C PRO A 58 8.08 3.40 3.02
N LYS A 59 7.58 2.69 2.01
CA LYS A 59 8.34 2.52 0.78
C LYS A 59 8.47 3.89 0.11
N GLU A 60 9.65 4.21 -0.41
CA GLU A 60 9.80 5.35 -1.30
C GLU A 60 8.75 5.25 -2.41
N LEU A 61 8.02 6.34 -2.64
CA LEU A 61 7.10 6.42 -3.74
C LEU A 61 7.89 6.24 -5.04
N THR A 62 7.40 5.36 -5.90
CA THR A 62 7.90 5.26 -7.27
C THR A 62 7.72 6.59 -8.00
N LYS A 63 8.49 6.81 -9.09
CA LYS A 63 8.37 8.03 -9.90
C LYS A 63 6.92 8.29 -10.35
N GLU A 64 6.20 7.23 -10.68
CA GLU A 64 4.80 7.29 -11.12
C GLU A 64 3.86 7.71 -9.97
N GLU A 65 4.08 7.17 -8.76
CA GLU A 65 3.34 7.58 -7.56
C GLU A 65 3.65 9.01 -7.12
N GLN A 66 4.89 9.48 -7.28
CA GLN A 66 5.28 10.87 -7.01
C GLN A 66 4.57 11.84 -7.97
N VAL A 67 4.51 11.51 -9.26
CA VAL A 67 3.77 12.29 -10.26
C VAL A 67 2.28 12.35 -9.91
N LEU A 68 1.68 11.22 -9.53
CA LEU A 68 0.29 11.20 -9.10
C LEU A 68 0.06 12.06 -7.85
N LEU A 69 0.93 11.97 -6.85
CA LEU A 69 0.84 12.77 -5.63
C LEU A 69 0.91 14.27 -5.93
N GLU A 70 1.81 14.70 -6.82
CA GLU A 70 1.91 16.11 -7.23
C GLU A 70 0.67 16.60 -7.97
N ARG A 71 0.08 15.77 -8.84
CA ARG A 71 -1.16 16.12 -9.53
C ARG A 71 -2.35 16.26 -8.58
N VAL A 72 -2.38 15.46 -7.51
CA VAL A 72 -3.39 15.57 -6.44
C VAL A 72 -3.20 16.83 -5.63
N ARG A 73 -1.95 17.18 -5.28
CA ARG A 73 -1.64 18.42 -4.57
C ARG A 73 -2.04 19.68 -5.35
N LYS A 74 -2.05 19.59 -6.68
CA LYS A 74 -2.47 20.65 -7.59
C LYS A 74 -3.98 20.61 -7.91
N ASP A 75 -4.74 19.72 -7.27
CA ASP A 75 -6.16 19.47 -7.54
C ASP A 75 -6.47 19.12 -9.02
N GLU A 76 -5.47 18.66 -9.78
CA GLU A 76 -5.62 18.26 -11.19
C GLU A 76 -6.31 16.89 -11.33
N ILE A 77 -6.23 16.06 -10.29
CA ILE A 77 -6.89 14.76 -10.23
C ILE A 77 -7.55 14.58 -8.87
N SER A 78 -8.74 13.98 -8.87
CA SER A 78 -9.44 13.62 -7.64
C SER A 78 -8.87 12.35 -7.00
N ILE A 79 -9.08 12.19 -5.69
CA ILE A 79 -8.72 10.96 -4.97
C ILE A 79 -9.41 9.73 -5.58
N ASP A 80 -10.63 9.89 -6.08
CA ASP A 80 -11.38 8.83 -6.77
C ASP A 80 -10.68 8.34 -8.05
N GLU A 81 -10.03 9.23 -8.79
CA GLU A 81 -9.26 8.89 -9.99
C GLU A 81 -7.98 8.14 -9.65
N ILE A 82 -7.28 8.53 -8.58
CA ILE A 82 -6.15 7.76 -8.05
C ILE A 82 -6.60 6.35 -7.69
N GLN A 83 -7.72 6.21 -6.98
CA GLN A 83 -8.22 4.90 -6.57
C GLN A 83 -8.52 4.00 -7.77
N ARG A 84 -9.05 4.55 -8.86
CA ARG A 84 -9.28 3.80 -10.11
C ARG A 84 -7.96 3.38 -10.76
N PHE A 85 -6.97 4.29 -10.80
CA PHE A 85 -5.64 3.99 -11.33
C PHE A 85 -4.94 2.87 -10.55
N VAL A 86 -4.90 2.97 -9.22
CA VAL A 86 -4.30 1.96 -8.33
C VAL A 86 -5.01 0.62 -8.49
N ARG A 87 -6.34 0.62 -8.58
CA ARG A 87 -7.10 -0.62 -8.84
C ARG A 87 -6.71 -1.22 -10.19
N ALA A 88 -6.68 -0.43 -11.27
CA ALA A 88 -6.28 -0.94 -12.58
C ALA A 88 -4.87 -1.55 -12.58
N LYS A 89 -3.91 -0.90 -11.92
CA LYS A 89 -2.54 -1.42 -11.76
C LYS A 89 -2.48 -2.70 -10.92
N ALA A 90 -3.30 -2.81 -9.87
CA ALA A 90 -3.41 -4.04 -9.10
C ALA A 90 -3.92 -5.20 -9.97
N VAL A 91 -4.93 -4.95 -10.81
CA VAL A 91 -5.46 -5.93 -11.77
C VAL A 91 -4.41 -6.33 -12.81
N GLU A 92 -3.71 -5.37 -13.38
CA GLU A 92 -2.64 -5.61 -14.35
C GLU A 92 -1.55 -6.49 -13.75
N ASN A 93 -1.08 -6.16 -12.54
CA ASN A 93 -0.08 -6.97 -11.83
C ASN A 93 -0.56 -8.38 -11.51
N MET A 94 -1.83 -8.54 -11.17
CA MET A 94 -2.49 -9.83 -10.96
C MET A 94 -2.52 -10.67 -12.24
N LEU A 95 -2.87 -10.06 -13.37
CA LEU A 95 -2.89 -10.73 -14.69
C LEU A 95 -1.49 -11.10 -15.17
N MET A 96 -0.49 -10.24 -14.93
CA MET A 96 0.90 -10.47 -15.33
C MET A 96 1.63 -11.51 -14.46
N ASN A 97 1.12 -11.79 -13.24
CA ASN A 97 1.69 -12.77 -12.32
C ASN A 97 0.65 -13.84 -11.92
N PRO A 98 0.14 -14.65 -12.87
CA PRO A 98 -1.01 -15.53 -12.64
C PRO A 98 -0.75 -16.58 -11.54
N HIS A 99 0.51 -16.97 -11.32
CA HIS A 99 0.89 -17.90 -10.25
C HIS A 99 0.75 -17.33 -8.82
N ARG A 100 0.57 -16.01 -8.67
CA ARG A 100 0.38 -15.34 -7.36
C ARG A 100 -1.09 -15.04 -7.05
N LEU A 101 -2.01 -15.32 -7.98
CA LEU A 101 -3.44 -15.15 -7.79
C LEU A 101 -3.99 -16.19 -6.81
N LYS A 102 -4.55 -15.76 -5.68
CA LYS A 102 -5.35 -16.63 -4.83
C LYS A 102 -6.81 -16.61 -5.29
N LEU A 103 -7.55 -17.68 -5.02
CA LEU A 103 -8.98 -17.80 -5.37
C LEU A 103 -9.82 -16.61 -4.86
N ASN A 104 -9.50 -16.10 -3.66
CA ASN A 104 -10.15 -14.91 -3.09
C ASN A 104 -9.91 -13.61 -3.88
N ASP A 105 -8.78 -13.50 -4.58
CA ASP A 105 -8.47 -12.34 -5.40
C ASP A 105 -9.30 -12.36 -6.69
N VAL A 106 -9.61 -13.55 -7.22
CA VAL A 106 -10.55 -13.76 -8.33
C VAL A 106 -11.97 -13.35 -7.92
N PHE A 107 -12.46 -13.80 -6.76
CA PHE A 107 -13.80 -13.40 -6.27
C PHE A 107 -13.92 -11.89 -5.97
N ARG A 108 -12.85 -11.26 -5.47
CA ARG A 108 -12.81 -9.80 -5.30
C ARG A 108 -12.88 -9.08 -6.64
N MET A 109 -12.20 -9.62 -7.66
CA MET A 109 -12.21 -9.08 -9.01
C MET A 109 -13.57 -9.20 -9.69
N GLU A 110 -14.20 -10.37 -9.64
CA GLU A 110 -15.56 -10.57 -10.16
C GLU A 110 -16.57 -9.64 -9.46
N ASN A 111 -16.47 -9.48 -8.14
CA ASN A 111 -17.32 -8.54 -7.41
C ASN A 111 -17.11 -7.08 -7.81
N LEU A 112 -15.87 -6.67 -8.11
CA LEU A 112 -15.58 -5.32 -8.59
C LEU A 112 -16.15 -5.07 -9.99
N LEU A 113 -16.05 -6.07 -10.89
CA LEU A 113 -16.65 -6.00 -12.22
C LEU A 113 -18.17 -5.92 -12.15
N LEU A 114 -18.82 -6.76 -11.35
CA LEU A 114 -20.26 -6.72 -11.11
C LEU A 114 -20.72 -5.38 -10.51
N ARG A 115 -19.95 -4.80 -9.58
CA ARG A 115 -20.25 -3.47 -9.03
C ARG A 115 -20.09 -2.36 -10.08
N LYS A 116 -19.08 -2.44 -10.95
CA LYS A 116 -18.89 -1.51 -12.08
C LYS A 116 -20.06 -1.57 -13.06
N GLU A 117 -20.53 -2.76 -13.40
CA GLU A 117 -21.72 -2.94 -14.26
C GLU A 117 -22.99 -2.41 -13.60
N LYS A 118 -23.22 -2.69 -12.31
CA LYS A 118 -24.34 -2.12 -11.56
C LYS A 118 -24.30 -0.59 -11.50
N MET A 119 -23.12 0.02 -11.36
CA MET A 119 -22.98 1.48 -11.42
C MET A 119 -23.22 2.04 -12.82
N LYS A 120 -22.82 1.32 -13.88
CA LYS A 120 -23.13 1.70 -15.27
C LYS A 120 -24.63 1.59 -15.55
N GLN A 121 -25.30 0.53 -15.10
CA GLN A 121 -26.75 0.37 -15.23
C GLN A 121 -27.50 1.49 -14.50
N LYS A 122 -27.13 1.81 -13.25
CA LYS A 122 -27.76 2.95 -12.55
C LYS A 122 -27.61 4.29 -13.29
N ARG A 123 -26.45 4.56 -13.90
CA ARG A 123 -26.25 5.76 -14.74
C ARG A 123 -27.04 5.74 -16.06
N GLY A 124 -27.23 4.57 -16.66
CA GLY A 124 -28.08 4.41 -17.84
C GLY A 124 -29.55 4.68 -17.55
N TRP A 125 -30.02 4.23 -16.38
CA TRP A 125 -31.37 4.53 -15.91
C TRP A 125 -31.55 6.02 -15.61
N ASP A 126 -30.56 6.71 -15.03
CA ASP A 126 -30.66 8.16 -14.81
C ASP A 126 -30.83 8.94 -16.13
N TYR A 127 -30.13 8.58 -17.22
CA TYR A 127 -30.29 9.26 -18.51
C TYR A 127 -31.66 8.97 -19.17
N GLU A 128 -32.11 7.71 -19.25
CA GLU A 128 -33.41 7.39 -19.88
C GLU A 128 -34.62 7.88 -19.05
N THR A 129 -34.47 7.98 -17.72
CA THR A 129 -35.55 8.49 -16.84
C THR A 129 -35.59 10.02 -16.79
N LEU A 130 -34.45 10.72 -16.95
CA LEU A 130 -34.44 12.20 -17.04
C LEU A 130 -35.02 12.72 -18.36
N PHE A 131 -34.79 12.02 -19.48
CA PHE A 131 -35.27 12.46 -20.80
C PHE A 131 -36.67 11.95 -21.18
N SER A 132 -37.26 11.01 -20.44
CA SER A 132 -38.66 10.59 -20.62
C SER A 132 -39.68 11.51 -19.93
N LYS A 133 -39.22 12.46 -19.10
CA LYS A 133 -40.08 13.47 -18.42
C LYS A 133 -40.07 14.85 -19.08
N ILE A 134 -39.37 15.03 -20.20
CA ILE A 134 -39.45 16.24 -21.03
C ILE A 134 -40.30 15.89 -22.26
N LYS A 135 -41.61 15.88 -22.09
CA LYS A 135 -42.61 15.97 -23.16
C LYS A 135 -43.82 16.74 -22.64
#